data_AF-A0A1R2CPP7-F1
#
_entry.id   AF-A0A1R2CPP7-F1
#
_cell.length_a   1.000
_cell.length_b   1.000
_cell.length_c   1.000
_cell.angle_alpha   90.00
_cell.angle_beta   90.00
_cell.angle_gamma   90.00
#
_symmetry.space_group_name_H-M   'P 1'
#
loop_
_entity.id
_entity.type
_entity.pdbx_description
1 polymer ?
#
loop_
_entity_poly.entity_id
_entity_poly.type
_entity_poly.pdbx_seq_one_letter_code
_entity_poly.pdbx_strand_id
1 'polypeptide(L)'
;MDKSCGVPDCPRIAILKCNCKEQYKFCKSDMKKHSAVAGCYYKSCDEAPVMLEIKDKENAFDNLSSEIIQLANNMIIEIKDSLEENLVYIQKKKNQANNENEQVDNLVSWAKSFKLLNRNKSDFIISIKNLLSINQNSSNEFIDTEKPKNKIEVEEMQKSLEQANSKNEVLENEITKCNKTIKNMQEKIKLYENYLESKQSSLDQANTRIRKLESDIAAEKAKENDEQNQCKLYAGNF
;
A
#
# COMPACT_ATOMS: atom_id res chain seq x y z
N MET A 1 -51.45 -56.76 -6.11
CA MET A 1 -50.38 -57.07 -7.09
C MET A 1 -49.44 -58.06 -6.45
N ASP A 2 -49.07 -59.12 -7.16
CA ASP A 2 -48.13 -60.11 -6.66
C ASP A 2 -46.75 -59.47 -6.40
N LYS A 3 -46.25 -59.64 -5.17
CA LYS A 3 -44.96 -59.13 -4.68
C LYS A 3 -43.91 -60.25 -4.64
N SER A 4 -44.24 -61.46 -5.06
CA SER A 4 -43.30 -62.58 -5.06
C SER A 4 -42.24 -62.45 -6.17
N CYS A 5 -41.08 -63.08 -5.93
CA CYS A 5 -40.07 -63.27 -6.95
C CYS A 5 -40.61 -64.17 -8.08
N GLY A 6 -40.37 -63.82 -9.34
CA GLY A 6 -40.77 -64.61 -10.51
C GLY A 6 -39.97 -65.91 -10.72
N VAL A 7 -39.07 -66.26 -9.79
CA VAL A 7 -38.42 -67.57 -9.77
C VAL A 7 -39.31 -68.54 -8.98
N PRO A 8 -39.67 -69.70 -9.54
CA PRO A 8 -40.43 -70.72 -8.84
C PRO A 8 -39.83 -71.06 -7.47
N ASP A 9 -40.69 -71.25 -6.48
CA ASP A 9 -40.31 -71.62 -5.11
C ASP A 9 -39.40 -70.64 -4.37
N CYS A 10 -39.20 -69.43 -4.88
CA CYS A 10 -38.44 -68.40 -4.17
C CYS A 10 -39.34 -67.67 -3.16
N PRO A 11 -39.09 -67.79 -1.84
CA PRO A 11 -39.94 -67.17 -0.82
C PRO A 11 -39.70 -65.66 -0.68
N ARG A 12 -38.78 -65.08 -1.45
CA ARG A 12 -38.37 -63.68 -1.32
C ARG A 12 -39.26 -62.75 -2.13
N ILE A 13 -39.43 -61.54 -1.61
CA ILE A 13 -40.17 -60.46 -2.29
C ILE A 13 -39.36 -59.96 -3.49
N ALA A 14 -40.05 -59.72 -4.61
CA ALA A 14 -39.47 -59.06 -5.75
C ALA A 14 -39.34 -57.55 -5.48
N ILE A 15 -38.10 -57.09 -5.50
CA ILE A 15 -37.74 -55.68 -5.31
C ILE A 15 -37.17 -55.05 -6.57
N LEU A 16 -36.91 -55.84 -7.62
CA LEU A 16 -36.32 -55.39 -8.87
C LEU A 16 -37.12 -55.92 -10.06
N LYS A 17 -37.24 -55.13 -11.12
CA LYS A 17 -37.92 -55.44 -12.38
C LYS A 17 -36.93 -55.31 -13.53
N CYS A 18 -36.81 -56.34 -14.38
CA CYS A 18 -35.87 -56.32 -15.50
C CYS A 18 -36.43 -55.55 -16.70
N ASN A 19 -35.54 -55.15 -17.63
CA ASN A 19 -35.90 -54.46 -18.87
C ASN A 19 -36.18 -55.41 -20.05
N CYS A 20 -36.20 -56.73 -19.83
CA CYS A 20 -36.59 -57.71 -20.84
C CYS A 20 -38.04 -57.47 -21.30
N LYS A 21 -38.41 -57.97 -22.50
CA LYS A 21 -39.75 -57.77 -23.10
C LYS A 21 -40.90 -58.13 -22.15
N GLU A 22 -40.72 -59.16 -21.32
CA GLU A 22 -41.72 -59.65 -20.36
C GLU A 22 -41.66 -58.96 -18.98
N GLN A 23 -40.64 -58.12 -18.77
CA GLN A 23 -40.45 -57.30 -17.57
C GLN A 23 -40.62 -58.05 -16.24
N TYR A 24 -40.00 -59.22 -16.14
CA TYR A 24 -40.03 -60.07 -14.96
C TYR A 24 -39.55 -59.34 -13.70
N LYS A 25 -40.10 -59.75 -12.55
CA LYS A 25 -39.76 -59.21 -11.24
C LYS A 25 -38.98 -60.24 -10.43
N PHE A 26 -37.90 -59.82 -9.79
CA PHE A 26 -37.00 -60.71 -9.05
C PHE A 26 -36.60 -60.10 -7.70
N CYS A 27 -36.21 -60.97 -6.77
CA CYS A 27 -35.45 -60.55 -5.60
C CYS A 27 -33.99 -60.20 -6.00
N LYS A 28 -33.22 -59.55 -5.12
CA LYS A 28 -31.85 -59.07 -5.44
C LYS A 28 -30.91 -60.18 -5.94
N SER A 29 -30.97 -61.38 -5.36
CA SER A 29 -30.07 -62.47 -5.75
C SER A 29 -30.45 -63.07 -7.10
N ASP A 30 -31.74 -63.24 -7.36
CA ASP A 30 -32.21 -63.86 -8.60
C ASP A 30 -32.11 -62.88 -9.76
N MET A 31 -32.27 -61.58 -9.50
CA MET A 31 -31.98 -60.53 -10.48
C MET A 31 -30.51 -60.55 -10.91
N LYS A 32 -29.56 -60.74 -9.97
CA LYS A 32 -28.13 -60.85 -10.31
C LYS A 32 -27.84 -62.04 -11.22
N LYS A 33 -28.44 -63.21 -10.93
CA LYS A 33 -28.32 -64.40 -11.77
C LYS A 33 -28.92 -64.16 -13.16
N HIS A 34 -30.13 -63.60 -13.22
CA HIS A 34 -30.80 -63.28 -14.47
C HIS A 34 -30.01 -62.29 -15.30
N SER A 35 -29.54 -61.18 -14.72
CA SER A 35 -28.73 -60.17 -15.40
C SER A 35 -27.40 -60.70 -15.91
N ALA A 36 -26.73 -61.57 -15.14
CA ALA A 36 -25.48 -62.21 -15.58
C ALA A 36 -25.66 -63.14 -16.79
N VAL A 37 -26.82 -63.79 -16.92
CA VAL A 37 -27.13 -64.71 -18.03
C VAL A 37 -27.73 -63.97 -19.23
N ALA A 38 -28.68 -63.07 -18.99
CA ALA A 38 -29.44 -62.37 -20.02
C ALA A 38 -28.81 -61.04 -20.47
N GLY A 39 -27.79 -60.54 -19.77
CA GLY A 39 -27.18 -59.24 -20.03
C GLY A 39 -28.13 -58.05 -19.84
N CYS A 40 -29.22 -58.23 -19.10
CA CYS A 40 -30.29 -57.25 -18.99
C CYS A 40 -30.07 -56.26 -17.83
N TYR A 41 -30.58 -55.05 -17.98
CA TYR A 41 -30.64 -54.06 -16.91
C TYR A 41 -31.90 -54.23 -16.06
N TYR A 42 -31.91 -53.66 -14.86
CA TYR A 42 -33.04 -53.72 -13.96
C TYR A 42 -33.26 -52.40 -13.23
N LYS A 43 -34.52 -52.17 -12.82
CA LYS A 43 -34.92 -51.04 -11.96
C LYS A 43 -35.62 -51.54 -10.71
N SER A 44 -35.75 -50.70 -9.69
CA SER A 44 -36.53 -51.03 -8.49
C SER A 44 -38.01 -51.25 -8.85
N CYS A 45 -38.66 -52.22 -8.18
CA CYS A 45 -40.11 -52.38 -8.21
C CYS A 45 -40.82 -51.32 -7.36
N ASP A 46 -40.15 -50.79 -6.34
CA ASP A 46 -40.62 -49.69 -5.51
C ASP A 46 -39.89 -48.42 -5.94
N GLU A 47 -40.64 -47.50 -6.55
CA GLU A 47 -40.10 -46.23 -7.02
C GLU A 47 -39.94 -45.23 -5.87
N ALA A 48 -40.58 -45.45 -4.70
CA ALA A 48 -40.55 -44.50 -3.59
C ALA A 48 -39.13 -44.24 -3.03
N PRO A 49 -38.27 -45.24 -2.78
CA PRO A 49 -36.89 -45.00 -2.33
C PRO A 49 -36.04 -44.23 -3.35
N VAL A 50 -36.25 -44.50 -4.65
CA VAL A 50 -35.54 -43.81 -5.73
C VAL A 50 -36.00 -42.35 -5.82
N MET A 51 -37.31 -42.10 -5.67
CA MET A 51 -37.86 -40.75 -5.66
C MET A 51 -37.41 -39.95 -4.43
N LEU A 52 -37.30 -40.58 -3.26
CA LEU A 52 -36.72 -39.94 -2.06
C LEU A 52 -35.26 -39.55 -2.30
N GLU A 53 -34.45 -40.44 -2.85
CA GLU A 53 -33.03 -40.14 -3.16
C GLU A 53 -32.88 -39.03 -4.22
N ILE A 54 -33.75 -39.00 -5.23
CA ILE A 54 -33.79 -37.91 -6.21
C ILE A 54 -34.14 -36.59 -5.51
N LYS A 55 -35.18 -36.59 -4.68
CA LYS A 55 -35.61 -35.39 -3.96
C LYS A 55 -34.54 -34.87 -3.01
N ASP A 56 -33.84 -35.74 -2.31
CA ASP A 56 -32.72 -35.35 -1.43
C ASP A 56 -31.59 -34.69 -2.23
N LYS A 57 -31.30 -35.19 -3.45
CA LYS A 57 -30.33 -34.57 -4.36
C LYS A 57 -30.82 -33.21 -4.86
N GLU A 58 -32.08 -33.10 -5.27
CA GLU A 58 -32.69 -31.83 -5.69
C GLU A 58 -32.63 -30.79 -4.56
N ASN A 59 -33.03 -31.17 -3.35
CA ASN A 59 -32.95 -30.30 -2.17
C ASN A 59 -31.52 -29.82 -1.90
N ALA A 60 -30.50 -30.66 -2.14
CA ALA A 60 -29.11 -30.27 -1.98
C ALA A 60 -28.69 -29.17 -2.97
N PHE A 61 -29.14 -29.26 -4.24
CA PHE A 61 -28.91 -28.22 -5.24
C PHE A 61 -29.69 -26.93 -4.93
N ASP A 62 -30.92 -27.05 -4.44
CA ASP A 62 -31.73 -25.90 -4.03
C ASP A 62 -31.09 -25.16 -2.84
N ASN A 63 -30.58 -25.90 -1.86
CA ASN A 63 -29.85 -25.34 -0.73
C ASN A 63 -28.58 -24.60 -1.20
N LEU A 64 -27.77 -25.23 -2.06
CA LEU A 64 -26.57 -24.61 -2.62
C LEU A 64 -26.91 -23.32 -3.40
N SER A 65 -28.00 -23.34 -4.18
CA SER A 65 -28.48 -22.16 -4.91
C SER A 65 -28.89 -21.04 -3.96
N SER A 66 -29.60 -21.38 -2.88
CA SER A 66 -29.99 -20.43 -1.83
C SER A 66 -28.78 -19.80 -1.16
N GLU A 67 -27.77 -20.60 -0.78
CA GLU A 67 -26.55 -20.12 -0.14
C GLU A 67 -25.78 -19.12 -1.03
N ILE A 68 -25.66 -19.41 -2.33
CA ILE A 68 -24.98 -18.50 -3.27
C ILE A 68 -25.73 -17.18 -3.42
N ILE A 69 -27.06 -17.23 -3.49
CA ILE A 69 -27.90 -16.04 -3.53
C ILE A 69 -27.76 -15.22 -2.24
N GLN A 70 -27.77 -15.88 -1.08
CA GLN A 70 -27.59 -15.21 0.21
C GLN A 70 -26.22 -14.55 0.32
N LEU A 71 -25.15 -15.25 -0.09
CA LEU A 71 -23.80 -14.68 -0.11
C LEU A 71 -23.73 -13.44 -1.02
N ALA A 72 -24.28 -13.50 -2.23
CA ALA A 72 -24.32 -12.36 -3.12
C ALA A 72 -25.09 -11.17 -2.52
N ASN A 73 -26.22 -11.43 -1.86
CA ASN A 73 -26.98 -10.39 -1.17
C ASN A 73 -26.19 -9.75 -0.02
N ASN A 74 -25.50 -10.54 0.79
CA ASN A 74 -24.64 -10.03 1.86
C ASN A 74 -23.53 -9.13 1.28
N MET A 75 -22.90 -9.53 0.18
CA MET A 75 -21.87 -8.73 -0.49
C MET A 75 -22.43 -7.40 -1.02
N ILE A 76 -23.65 -7.40 -1.57
CA ILE A 76 -24.32 -6.17 -2.03
C ILE A 76 -24.56 -5.22 -0.86
N ILE A 77 -24.98 -5.74 0.30
CA ILE A 77 -25.20 -4.95 1.52
C ILE A 77 -23.88 -4.31 1.97
N GLU A 78 -22.81 -5.09 2.10
CA GLU A 78 -21.49 -4.59 2.52
C GLU A 78 -20.93 -3.51 1.55
N ILE A 79 -21.11 -3.70 0.24
CA ILE A 79 -20.72 -2.70 -0.76
C ILE A 79 -21.52 -1.41 -0.58
N LYS A 80 -22.83 -1.52 -0.31
CA LYS A 80 -23.70 -0.38 -0.09
C LYS A 80 -23.34 0.36 1.20
N ASP A 81 -23.10 -0.34 2.29
CA ASP A 81 -22.74 0.27 3.58
C ASP A 81 -21.38 0.98 3.47
N SER A 82 -20.41 0.35 2.81
CA SER A 82 -19.13 0.98 2.48
C SER A 82 -19.27 2.25 1.64
N LEU A 83 -20.22 2.29 0.71
CA LEU A 83 -20.51 3.50 -0.08
C LEU A 83 -21.08 4.61 0.80
N GLU A 84 -22.05 4.29 1.66
CA GLU A 84 -22.67 5.24 2.57
C GLU A 84 -21.63 5.87 3.52
N GLU A 85 -20.76 5.05 4.13
CA GLU A 85 -19.66 5.54 4.97
C GLU A 85 -18.72 6.49 4.23
N ASN A 86 -18.34 6.13 3.00
CA ASN A 86 -17.47 6.96 2.17
C ASN A 86 -18.13 8.30 1.80
N LEU A 87 -19.43 8.31 1.49
CA LEU A 87 -20.18 9.54 1.20
C LEU A 87 -20.26 10.45 2.44
N VAL A 88 -20.51 9.88 3.62
CA VAL A 88 -20.48 10.61 4.89
C VAL A 88 -19.10 11.23 5.12
N TYR A 89 -18.03 10.47 4.87
CA TYR A 89 -16.66 10.97 5.02
C TYR A 89 -16.34 12.11 4.04
N ILE A 90 -16.72 11.97 2.77
CA ILE A 90 -16.57 13.04 1.75
C ILE A 90 -17.33 14.30 2.19
N GLN A 91 -18.55 14.16 2.70
CA GLN A 91 -19.34 15.28 3.18
C GLN A 91 -18.67 15.98 4.38
N LYS A 92 -18.09 15.22 5.32
CA LYS A 92 -17.29 15.79 6.42
C LYS A 92 -16.11 16.59 5.90
N LYS A 93 -15.37 16.07 4.92
CA LYS A 93 -14.26 16.79 4.27
C LYS A 93 -14.71 18.05 3.54
N LYS A 94 -15.86 18.01 2.87
CA LYS A 94 -16.47 19.19 2.23
C LYS A 94 -16.84 20.27 3.26
N ASN A 95 -17.41 19.88 4.39
CA ASN A 95 -17.76 20.84 5.45
C ASN A 95 -16.51 21.48 6.08
N GLN A 96 -15.39 20.75 6.21
CA GLN A 96 -14.11 21.31 6.66
C GLN A 96 -13.62 22.42 5.72
N ALA A 97 -13.71 22.21 4.40
CA ALA A 97 -13.30 23.21 3.40
C ALA A 97 -14.09 24.53 3.51
N ASN A 98 -15.35 24.49 3.94
CA ASN A 98 -16.19 25.68 4.08
C ASN A 98 -15.86 26.52 5.32
N ASN A 99 -15.20 25.93 6.32
CA ASN A 99 -14.94 26.57 7.61
C ASN A 99 -13.49 27.07 7.75
N GLU A 100 -12.54 26.48 7.02
CA GLU A 100 -11.10 26.78 7.13
C GLU A 100 -10.52 27.20 5.76
N ASN A 101 -10.44 28.51 5.51
CA ASN A 101 -10.04 29.09 4.22
C ASN A 101 -8.61 28.73 3.78
N GLU A 102 -7.69 28.46 4.72
CA GLU A 102 -6.28 28.14 4.41
C GLU A 102 -6.03 26.69 3.97
N GLN A 103 -7.03 25.79 4.03
CA GLN A 103 -6.85 24.38 3.68
C GLN A 103 -7.59 23.93 2.41
N VAL A 104 -8.27 24.85 1.72
CA VAL A 104 -9.11 24.52 0.56
C VAL A 104 -8.31 23.87 -0.57
N ASP A 105 -7.14 24.42 -0.92
CA ASP A 105 -6.30 23.89 -2.01
C ASP A 105 -5.75 22.49 -1.71
N ASN A 106 -5.43 22.21 -0.45
CA ASN A 106 -5.00 20.88 0.00
C ASN A 106 -6.15 19.87 -0.12
N LEU A 107 -7.37 20.24 0.26
CA LEU A 107 -8.55 19.38 0.13
C LEU A 107 -8.94 19.13 -1.33
N VAL A 108 -8.81 20.15 -2.19
CA VAL A 108 -9.02 20.00 -3.64
C VAL A 108 -7.99 19.05 -4.24
N SER A 109 -6.71 19.20 -3.86
CA SER A 109 -5.63 18.32 -4.32
C SER A 109 -5.83 16.89 -3.84
N TRP A 110 -6.23 16.71 -2.58
CA TRP A 110 -6.63 15.41 -2.01
C TRP A 110 -7.77 14.78 -2.82
N ALA A 111 -8.87 15.50 -3.08
CA ALA A 111 -9.98 14.97 -3.85
C ALA A 111 -9.57 14.56 -5.28
N LYS A 112 -8.77 15.39 -5.96
CA LYS A 112 -8.25 15.11 -7.32
C LYS A 112 -7.31 13.90 -7.38
N SER A 113 -6.70 13.53 -6.25
CA SER A 113 -5.84 12.34 -6.17
C SER A 113 -6.64 11.04 -6.32
N PHE A 114 -7.94 11.03 -5.99
CA PHE A 114 -8.80 9.85 -6.12
C PHE A 114 -9.27 9.65 -7.56
N LYS A 115 -8.49 8.90 -8.34
CA LYS A 115 -8.90 8.42 -9.67
C LYS A 115 -9.75 7.14 -9.56
N LEU A 116 -10.88 7.19 -8.84
CA LEU A 116 -11.69 6.02 -8.50
C LEU A 116 -12.16 5.22 -9.73
N LEU A 117 -12.51 5.92 -10.82
CA LEU A 117 -12.96 5.29 -12.07
C LEU A 117 -11.87 4.49 -12.80
N ASN A 118 -10.60 4.81 -12.49
CA ASN A 118 -9.43 4.15 -13.08
C ASN A 118 -8.92 3.00 -12.20
N ARG A 119 -9.56 2.73 -11.05
CA ARG A 119 -9.20 1.59 -10.21
C ARG A 119 -9.42 0.28 -10.98
N ASN A 120 -8.59 -0.70 -10.67
CA ASN A 120 -8.59 -1.95 -11.41
C ASN A 120 -9.88 -2.74 -11.16
N LYS A 121 -10.78 -2.72 -12.15
CA LYS A 121 -12.05 -3.47 -12.10
C LYS A 121 -11.82 -4.97 -12.26
N SER A 122 -10.71 -5.40 -12.88
CA SER A 122 -10.46 -6.83 -13.09
C SER A 122 -10.30 -7.55 -11.76
N ASP A 123 -9.56 -6.97 -10.82
CA ASP A 123 -9.24 -7.64 -9.55
C ASP A 123 -10.48 -7.84 -8.70
N PHE A 124 -11.38 -6.85 -8.70
CA PHE A 124 -12.70 -7.00 -8.10
C PHE A 124 -13.49 -8.11 -8.77
N ILE A 125 -13.62 -8.10 -10.11
CA ILE A 125 -14.37 -9.12 -10.86
C ILE A 125 -13.79 -10.52 -10.62
N ILE A 126 -12.47 -10.68 -10.61
CA ILE A 126 -11.77 -11.94 -10.34
C ILE A 126 -12.07 -12.40 -8.91
N SER A 127 -11.99 -11.50 -7.94
CA SER A 127 -12.31 -11.80 -6.53
C SER A 127 -13.76 -12.27 -6.37
N ILE A 128 -14.73 -11.58 -7.00
CA ILE A 128 -16.13 -11.98 -7.00
C ILE A 128 -16.31 -13.35 -7.65
N LYS A 129 -15.66 -13.59 -8.80
CA LYS A 129 -15.72 -14.88 -9.47
C LYS A 129 -15.15 -15.99 -8.60
N ASN A 130 -14.03 -15.77 -7.93
CA ASN A 130 -13.43 -16.78 -7.04
C ASN A 130 -14.33 -17.11 -5.85
N LEU A 131 -15.07 -16.13 -5.31
CA LEU A 131 -16.00 -16.33 -4.21
C LEU A 131 -17.28 -17.07 -4.61
N LEU A 132 -17.80 -16.82 -5.82
CA LEU A 132 -19.10 -17.33 -6.27
C LEU A 132 -19.02 -18.52 -7.22
N SER A 133 -17.84 -18.85 -7.77
CA SER A 133 -17.71 -19.93 -8.76
C SER A 133 -17.69 -21.30 -8.10
N ILE A 134 -18.66 -22.13 -8.46
CA ILE A 134 -18.75 -23.54 -8.04
C ILE A 134 -17.89 -24.45 -8.94
N ASN A 135 -17.55 -23.99 -10.15
CA ASN A 135 -16.82 -24.80 -11.12
C ASN A 135 -15.31 -24.84 -10.78
N GLN A 136 -14.81 -26.01 -10.40
CA GLN A 136 -13.39 -26.20 -10.09
C GLN A 136 -12.47 -25.98 -11.30
N ASN A 137 -12.98 -26.19 -12.52
CA ASN A 137 -12.19 -26.00 -13.74
C ASN A 137 -11.93 -24.53 -14.08
N SER A 138 -12.77 -23.60 -13.62
CA SER A 138 -12.53 -22.17 -13.85
C SER A 138 -11.43 -21.61 -12.96
N SER A 139 -11.17 -22.19 -11.78
CA SER A 139 -10.15 -21.68 -10.86
C SER A 139 -8.71 -21.87 -11.37
N ASN A 140 -8.45 -22.92 -12.15
CA ASN A 140 -7.11 -23.17 -12.70
C ASN A 140 -6.74 -22.22 -13.86
N GLU A 141 -7.71 -21.71 -14.62
CA GLU A 141 -7.44 -20.76 -15.71
C GLU A 141 -7.08 -19.34 -15.22
N PHE A 142 -7.54 -18.94 -14.02
CA PHE A 142 -7.28 -17.59 -13.50
C PHE A 142 -5.94 -17.48 -12.76
N ILE A 143 -5.48 -18.53 -12.08
CA ILE A 143 -4.22 -18.51 -11.33
C ILE A 143 -3.00 -18.35 -12.26
N ASP A 144 -3.07 -18.86 -13.50
CA ASP A 144 -1.94 -18.83 -14.43
C ASP A 144 -1.77 -17.50 -15.17
N THR A 145 -2.77 -16.61 -15.18
CA THR A 145 -2.67 -15.31 -15.87
C THR A 145 -2.22 -14.15 -14.97
N GLU A 146 -2.48 -14.21 -13.66
CA GLU A 146 -2.02 -13.20 -12.69
C GLU A 146 -0.59 -13.44 -12.17
N LYS A 147 -0.19 -14.70 -11.99
CA LYS A 147 1.16 -15.06 -11.50
C LYS A 147 2.30 -14.43 -12.31
N PRO A 148 2.31 -14.46 -13.66
CA PRO A 148 3.44 -13.94 -14.43
C PRO A 148 3.47 -12.40 -14.44
N LYS A 149 2.31 -11.72 -14.47
CA LYS A 149 2.27 -10.24 -14.47
C LYS A 149 2.71 -9.65 -13.12
N ASN A 150 2.18 -10.18 -12.02
CA ASN A 150 2.55 -9.70 -10.68
C ASN A 150 4.02 -9.97 -10.38
N LYS A 151 4.60 -11.07 -10.88
CA LYS A 151 6.01 -11.37 -10.68
C LYS A 151 6.93 -10.37 -11.41
N ILE A 152 6.61 -10.04 -12.66
CA ILE A 152 7.40 -9.08 -13.46
C ILE A 152 7.31 -7.68 -12.82
N GLU A 153 6.11 -7.22 -12.47
CA GLU A 153 5.94 -5.91 -11.83
C GLU A 153 6.66 -5.83 -10.47
N VAL A 154 6.63 -6.90 -9.67
CA VAL A 154 7.37 -6.97 -8.39
C VAL A 154 8.88 -6.93 -8.61
N GLU A 155 9.40 -7.64 -9.61
CA GLU A 155 10.84 -7.63 -9.95
C GLU A 155 11.29 -6.25 -10.45
N GLU A 156 10.48 -5.57 -11.26
CA GLU A 156 10.75 -4.20 -11.73
C GLU A 156 10.71 -3.17 -10.60
N MET A 157 9.74 -3.30 -9.68
CA MET A 157 9.68 -2.47 -8.48
C MET A 157 10.89 -2.71 -7.56
N GLN A 158 11.32 -3.96 -7.37
CA GLN A 158 12.52 -4.27 -6.59
C GLN A 158 13.78 -3.66 -7.20
N LYS A 159 13.98 -3.78 -8.52
CA LYS A 159 15.11 -3.13 -9.21
C LYS A 159 15.07 -1.62 -9.06
N SER A 160 13.89 -1.01 -9.18
CA SER A 160 13.73 0.43 -9.03
C SER A 160 14.06 0.88 -7.60
N LEU A 161 13.65 0.09 -6.59
CA LEU A 161 13.96 0.34 -5.19
C LEU A 161 15.47 0.21 -4.90
N GLU A 162 16.13 -0.82 -5.41
CA GLU A 162 17.58 -0.99 -5.27
C GLU A 162 18.35 0.18 -5.91
N GLN A 163 17.94 0.61 -7.10
CA GLN A 163 18.53 1.78 -7.75
C GLN A 163 18.34 3.06 -6.94
N ALA A 164 17.14 3.27 -6.37
CA ALA A 164 16.86 4.42 -5.52
C ALA A 164 17.70 4.39 -4.24
N ASN A 165 17.83 3.23 -3.60
CA ASN A 165 18.65 3.06 -2.40
C ASN A 165 20.14 3.33 -2.69
N SER A 166 20.67 2.82 -3.79
CA SER A 166 22.05 3.09 -4.20
C SER A 166 22.28 4.59 -4.45
N LYS A 167 21.32 5.29 -5.09
CA LYS A 167 21.39 6.75 -5.26
C LYS A 167 21.37 7.50 -3.93
N ASN A 168 20.53 7.07 -2.98
CA ASN A 168 20.49 7.67 -1.65
C ASN A 168 21.82 7.50 -0.91
N GLU A 169 22.43 6.33 -0.97
CA GLU A 169 23.74 6.07 -0.34
C GLU A 169 24.85 6.97 -0.93
N VAL A 170 24.83 7.20 -2.26
CA VAL A 170 25.74 8.14 -2.91
C VAL A 170 25.52 9.56 -2.40
N LEU A 171 24.26 10.02 -2.34
CA LEU A 171 23.91 11.36 -1.86
C LEU A 171 24.25 11.56 -0.38
N GLU A 172 24.05 10.56 0.47
CA GLU A 172 24.44 10.60 1.89
C GLU A 172 25.95 10.75 2.07
N ASN A 173 26.73 10.05 1.24
CA ASN A 173 28.19 10.19 1.22
C ASN A 173 28.63 11.59 0.76
N GLU A 174 27.98 12.15 -0.26
CA GLU A 174 28.24 13.52 -0.72
C GLU A 174 27.92 14.56 0.36
N ILE A 175 26.77 14.44 1.02
CA ILE A 175 26.36 15.30 2.14
C ILE A 175 27.41 15.23 3.26
N THR A 176 27.86 14.04 3.60
CA THR A 176 28.89 13.83 4.63
C THR A 176 30.21 14.54 4.27
N LYS A 177 30.63 14.46 3.00
CA LYS A 177 31.83 15.15 2.49
C LYS A 177 31.67 16.67 2.51
N CYS A 178 30.51 17.17 2.12
CA CYS A 178 30.17 18.59 2.19
C CYS A 178 30.21 19.11 3.63
N ASN A 179 29.59 18.39 4.58
CA ASN A 179 29.60 18.75 5.99
C ASN A 179 31.01 18.81 6.58
N LYS A 180 31.89 17.86 6.21
CA LYS A 180 33.31 17.90 6.61
C LYS A 180 34.03 19.13 6.05
N THR A 181 33.74 19.51 4.81
CA THR A 181 34.31 20.70 4.18
C THR A 181 33.83 21.97 4.87
N ILE A 182 32.53 22.07 5.16
CA ILE A 182 31.93 23.21 5.88
C ILE A 182 32.61 23.38 7.25
N LYS A 183 32.76 22.29 8.01
CA LYS A 183 33.42 22.33 9.32
C LYS A 183 34.85 22.85 9.22
N ASN A 184 35.63 22.35 8.27
CA ASN A 184 37.01 22.82 8.05
C ASN A 184 37.06 24.30 7.66
N MET A 185 36.10 24.78 6.86
CA MET A 185 36.02 26.19 6.48
C MET A 185 35.63 27.08 7.68
N GLN A 186 34.71 26.63 8.52
CA GLN A 186 34.34 27.34 9.76
C GLN A 186 35.53 27.48 10.71
N GLU A 187 36.34 26.42 10.86
CA GLU A 187 37.57 26.48 11.66
C GLU A 187 38.57 27.49 11.09
N LYS A 188 38.74 27.56 9.77
CA LYS A 188 39.59 28.56 9.11
C LYS A 188 39.07 29.98 9.29
N ILE A 189 37.76 30.20 9.16
CA ILE A 189 37.14 31.52 9.39
C ILE A 189 37.47 31.99 10.80
N LYS A 190 37.27 31.13 11.80
CA LYS A 190 37.56 31.45 13.21
C LYS A 190 39.04 31.81 13.44
N LEU A 191 39.97 31.11 12.77
CA LEU A 191 41.39 31.45 12.84
C LEU A 191 41.68 32.83 12.24
N TYR A 192 41.06 33.17 11.11
CA TYR A 192 41.22 34.48 10.48
C TYR A 192 40.57 35.60 11.29
N GLU A 193 39.41 35.37 11.90
CA GLU A 193 38.75 36.31 12.81
C GLU A 193 39.66 36.66 13.99
N ASN A 194 40.20 35.64 14.67
CA ASN A 194 41.15 35.84 15.78
C ASN A 194 42.42 36.60 15.34
N TYR A 195 42.93 36.30 14.13
CA TYR A 195 44.09 36.98 13.58
C TYR A 195 43.80 38.46 13.29
N LEU A 196 42.64 38.76 12.68
CA LEU A 196 42.20 40.13 12.40
C LEU A 196 42.01 40.92 13.68
N GLU A 197 41.39 40.33 14.71
CA GLU A 197 41.21 40.98 16.01
C GLU A 197 42.56 41.34 16.66
N SER A 198 43.54 40.43 16.62
CA SER A 198 44.90 40.68 17.10
C SER A 198 45.59 41.82 16.34
N LYS A 199 45.42 41.87 15.01
CA LYS A 199 45.96 42.96 14.18
C LYS A 199 45.27 44.30 14.47
N GLN A 200 43.96 44.30 14.65
CA GLN A 200 43.21 45.50 15.02
C GLN A 200 43.69 46.05 16.36
N SER A 201 43.85 45.20 17.38
CA SER A 201 44.37 45.61 18.69
C SER A 201 45.79 46.19 18.59
N SER A 202 46.65 45.58 17.78
CA SER A 202 48.01 46.09 17.52
C SER A 202 47.99 47.48 16.84
N LEU A 203 47.09 47.67 15.88
CA LEU A 203 46.89 48.93 15.18
C LEU A 203 46.38 50.02 16.12
N ASP A 204 45.41 49.71 16.98
CA ASP A 204 44.86 50.65 17.96
C ASP A 204 45.92 51.09 18.98
N GLN A 205 46.78 50.16 19.41
CA GLN A 205 47.94 50.48 20.25
C GLN A 205 48.93 51.40 19.53
N ALA A 206 49.24 51.13 18.27
CA ALA A 206 50.13 51.98 17.47
C ALA A 206 49.54 53.40 17.30
N ASN A 207 48.25 53.50 16.97
CA ASN A 207 47.54 54.78 16.85
C ASN A 207 47.55 55.57 18.16
N THR A 208 47.38 54.89 19.29
CA THR A 208 47.47 55.53 20.62
C THR A 208 48.87 56.11 20.87
N ARG A 209 49.92 55.38 20.49
CA ARG A 209 51.31 55.87 20.60
C ARG A 209 51.57 57.07 19.68
N ILE A 210 51.07 57.02 18.45
CA ILE A 210 51.20 58.14 17.49
C ILE A 210 50.56 59.40 18.06
N ARG A 211 49.30 59.32 18.54
CA ARG A 211 48.62 60.48 19.15
C ARG A 211 49.38 61.06 20.34
N LYS A 212 49.98 60.21 21.16
CA LYS A 212 50.81 60.66 22.29
C LYS A 212 52.03 61.43 21.79
N LEU A 213 52.76 60.87 20.82
CA LEU A 213 53.92 61.53 20.21
C LEU A 213 53.54 62.85 19.53
N GLU A 214 52.41 62.90 18.82
CA GLU A 214 51.90 64.14 18.22
C GLU A 214 51.62 65.21 19.28
N SER A 215 51.03 64.82 20.42
CA SER A 215 50.81 65.73 21.57
C SER A 215 52.12 66.19 22.19
N ASP A 216 53.08 65.29 22.39
CA ASP A 216 54.39 65.62 22.96
C ASP A 216 55.16 66.60 22.05
N ILE A 217 55.14 66.37 20.72
CA ILE A 217 55.74 67.28 19.72
C ILE A 217 55.06 68.65 19.75
N ALA A 218 53.73 68.70 19.84
CA ALA A 218 53.00 69.97 19.91
C ALA A 218 53.35 70.75 21.19
N ALA A 219 53.47 70.07 22.33
CA ALA A 219 53.87 70.69 23.59
C ALA A 219 55.32 71.22 23.53
N GLU A 220 56.25 70.47 22.94
CA GLU A 220 57.64 70.90 22.83
C GLU A 220 57.79 72.10 21.88
N LYS A 221 57.08 72.12 20.76
CA LYS A 221 57.02 73.29 19.86
C LYS A 221 56.44 74.52 20.55
N ALA A 222 55.47 74.36 21.45
CA ALA A 222 54.92 75.47 22.22
C ALA A 222 55.97 76.06 23.17
N LYS A 223 56.73 75.21 23.87
CA LYS A 223 57.84 75.66 24.73
C LYS A 223 58.93 76.37 23.94
N GLU A 224 59.37 75.81 22.81
CA GLU A 224 60.38 76.46 21.96
C GLU A 224 59.93 77.85 21.48
N ASN A 225 58.65 78.00 21.12
CA ASN A 225 58.10 79.29 20.73
C ASN A 225 58.05 80.29 21.90
N ASP A 226 57.69 79.85 23.10
CA ASP A 226 57.68 80.69 24.30
C ASP A 226 59.11 81.15 24.67
N GLU A 227 60.09 80.24 24.59
CA GLU A 227 61.51 80.54 24.81
C GLU A 227 62.06 81.53 23.76
N GLN A 228 61.74 81.34 22.47
CA GLN A 228 62.12 82.28 21.41
C GLN A 228 61.48 83.67 21.61
N ASN A 229 60.23 83.73 22.04
CA ASN A 229 59.53 84.99 22.31
C ASN A 229 60.13 85.72 23.52
N GLN A 230 60.53 85.00 24.58
CA GLN A 230 61.26 85.59 25.70
C GLN A 230 62.61 86.16 25.26
N CYS A 231 63.41 85.42 24.49
CA CYS A 231 64.69 85.92 23.96
C CYS A 231 64.54 87.20 23.12
N LYS A 232 63.49 87.30 22.30
CA LYS A 232 63.20 88.51 21.50
C LYS A 232 62.80 89.72 22.36
N LEU A 233 62.08 89.51 23.46
CA LEU A 233 61.75 90.58 24.43
C LEU A 233 63.00 91.13 25.15
N TYR A 234 64.00 90.28 25.42
CA TYR A 234 65.26 90.72 26.02
C TYR A 234 66.23 91.39 25.04
N ALA A 235 66.14 91.08 23.74
CA ALA A 235 67.00 91.67 22.70
C ALA A 235 66.54 93.06 22.19
N GLY A 236 65.29 93.47 22.44
CA GLY A 236 64.73 94.75 21.97
C GLY A 236 64.91 95.95 22.91
N ASN A 237 65.60 95.80 24.05
CA ASN A 237 65.77 96.82 25.09
C ASN A 237 67.18 97.46 25.13
N PHE A 238 67.90 97.48 24.01
CA PHE A 238 69.19 98.18 23.86
C PHE A 238 69.15 99.16 22.68
#